data_AF-A0A2M7DUP8-F1
#
_entry.id   AF-A0A2M7DUP8-F1
#
_cell.length_a   1.000
_cell.length_b   1.000
_cell.length_c   1.000
_cell.angle_alpha   90.00
_cell.angle_beta   90.00
_cell.angle_gamma   90.00
#
_symmetry.space_group_name_H-M   'P 1'
#
loop_
_entity.id
_entity.type
_entity.pdbx_description
1 polymer ?
#
loop_
_entity_poly.entity_id
_entity_poly.type
_entity_poly.pdbx_seq_one_letter_code
_entity_poly.pdbx_strand_id
1 'polypeptide(L)' 'MDWGLKNRISRIIKPATGRTVMLAVDHGYFLGPTTGLEIPKETIEPLLPYADSL' A
#
# COMPACT_ATOMS: atom_id res chain seq x y z
N MET A 1 16.77 0.15 15.78
CA MET A 1 16.67 0.67 14.41
C MET A 1 17.32 2.04 14.38
N ASP A 2 18.09 2.36 13.33
CA ASP A 2 18.50 3.75 13.11
C ASP A 2 17.28 4.66 12.90
N TRP A 3 17.50 5.96 12.99
CA TRP A 3 16.43 6.95 12.86
C TRP A 3 15.71 6.86 11.51
N GLY A 4 16.44 6.59 10.42
CA GLY A 4 15.90 6.54 9.07
C GLY A 4 14.92 5.39 8.87
N LEU A 5 15.29 4.19 9.33
CA LEU A 5 14.43 3.01 9.30
C LEU A 5 13.19 3.23 10.17
N LYS A 6 13.36 3.77 11.38
CA LYS A 6 12.23 4.08 12.27
C LYS A 6 11.25 5.07 11.63
N ASN A 7 11.76 6.13 11.01
CA ASN A 7 10.96 7.16 10.34
C ASN A 7 10.18 6.62 9.12
N ARG A 8 10.78 5.69 8.35
CA ARG A 8 10.08 5.04 7.23
C ARG A 8 8.96 4.13 7.71
N ILE A 9 9.22 3.31 8.73
CA ILE A 9 8.21 2.40 9.28
C ILE A 9 7.04 3.16 9.89
N SER A 10 7.27 4.30 10.56
CA SER A 10 6.19 5.10 11.14
C SER A 10 5.24 5.73 10.11
N ARG A 11 5.61 5.75 8.82
CA ARG A 11 4.73 6.18 7.71
C ARG A 11 3.84 5.04 7.19
N ILE A 12 4.19 3.79 7.48
CA ILE A 12 3.44 2.59 7.07
C ILE A 12 2.58 2.11 8.24
N ILE A 13 3.17 1.96 9.42
CA ILE A 13 2.51 1.51 10.65
C ILE A 13 2.25 2.73 11.53
N LYS A 14 0.98 3.06 11.77
CA LYS A 14 0.57 4.23 12.56
C LYS A 14 1.09 4.10 13.99
N PRO A 15 1.92 5.04 14.49
CA PRO A 15 2.49 4.95 15.84
C PRO A 15 1.45 4.92 16.97
N ALA A 16 0.31 5.57 16.77
CA ALA A 16 -0.76 5.64 17.77
C ALA A 16 -1.46 4.30 18.02
N THR A 17 -1.57 3.46 16.98
CA THR A 17 -2.35 2.19 17.05
C THR A 17 -1.49 0.95 16.87
N GLY A 18 -0.25 1.10 16.39
CA GLY A 18 0.63 -0.01 16.03
C GLY A 18 0.10 -0.84 14.85
N ARG A 19 -0.78 -0.28 14.02
CA ARG A 19 -1.48 -1.00 12.93
C ARG A 19 -1.41 -0.23 11.61
N THR A 20 -1.70 -0.93 10.52
CA THR A 20 -1.77 -0.39 9.16
C THR A 20 -2.88 -1.07 8.38
N VAL A 21 -3.53 -0.34 7.48
CA VAL A 21 -4.37 -0.89 6.41
C VAL A 21 -3.60 -0.73 5.10
N MET A 22 -3.00 -1.81 4.61
CA MET A 22 -2.18 -1.82 3.39
C MET A 22 -2.99 -2.37 2.21
N LEU A 23 -2.97 -1.65 1.08
CA LEU A 23 -3.62 -2.05 -0.17
C LEU A 23 -2.61 -2.70 -1.12
N ALA A 24 -2.52 -4.02 -1.10
CA ALA A 24 -1.60 -4.78 -1.95
C ALA A 24 -2.08 -4.88 -3.40
N VAL A 25 -1.25 -4.46 -4.34
CA VAL A 25 -1.58 -4.34 -5.79
C VAL A 25 -0.50 -4.93 -6.71
N ASP A 26 0.38 -5.74 -6.14
CA ASP A 26 1.56 -6.32 -6.79
C ASP A 26 1.28 -7.60 -7.60
N HIS A 27 0.04 -8.10 -7.57
CA HIS A 27 -0.41 -9.32 -8.25
C HIS A 27 -0.01 -9.40 -9.74
N GLY A 28 0.02 -8.26 -10.43
CA GLY A 28 0.37 -8.20 -11.85
C GLY A 28 1.84 -8.53 -12.16
N TYR A 29 2.71 -8.57 -11.15
CA TYR A 29 4.13 -8.90 -11.32
C TYR A 29 4.34 -10.27 -11.98
N PHE A 30 3.49 -11.26 -11.66
CA PHE A 30 3.55 -12.59 -12.26
C PHE A 30 2.32 -12.96 -13.08
N LEU A 31 1.17 -12.31 -12.84
CA LEU A 31 -0.10 -12.65 -13.51
C LEU A 31 -0.37 -11.79 -14.75
N GLY A 32 0.41 -10.72 -14.98
CA GLY A 32 0.08 -9.71 -15.98
C GLY A 32 -1.18 -8.93 -15.59
N PRO A 33 -1.98 -8.46 -16.56
CA PRO A 33 -3.24 -7.74 -16.30
C PRO A 33 -4.31 -8.65 -15.66
N THR A 34 -4.21 -8.87 -14.35
CA THR A 34 -5.18 -9.69 -13.60
C THR A 34 -6.49 -8.95 -13.40
N THR A 35 -7.58 -9.70 -13.12
CA THR A 35 -8.92 -9.14 -12.95
C THR A 35 -8.95 -8.01 -11.92
N GLY A 36 -9.46 -6.84 -12.32
CA GLY A 36 -9.55 -5.64 -11.50
C GLY A 36 -8.28 -4.78 -11.47
N LEU A 37 -7.16 -5.27 -12.01
CA LEU A 37 -5.89 -4.53 -12.16
C LEU A 37 -5.43 -4.47 -13.62
N GLU A 38 -6.38 -4.49 -14.56
CA GLU A 38 -6.09 -4.35 -15.99
C GLU A 38 -5.51 -2.96 -16.29
N ILE A 39 -6.06 -1.94 -15.64
CA ILE A 39 -5.55 -0.57 -15.61
C ILE A 39 -5.43 -0.16 -14.13
N PRO A 40 -4.33 -0.53 -13.43
CA PRO A 40 -4.23 -0.40 -11.98
C PRO A 40 -4.52 1.01 -11.46
N LYS A 41 -4.06 2.05 -12.18
CA LYS A 41 -4.27 3.43 -11.78
C LYS A 41 -5.76 3.76 -11.62
N GLU A 42 -6.59 3.37 -12.58
CA GLU A 42 -8.02 3.69 -12.58
C GLU A 42 -8.76 2.98 -11.43
N THR A 43 -8.42 1.72 -11.17
CA THR A 43 -9.01 0.95 -10.06
C THR A 43 -8.55 1.47 -8.70
N ILE A 44 -7.26 1.79 -8.56
CA ILE A 44 -6.63 2.09 -7.26
C ILE A 44 -6.89 3.54 -6.82
N GLU A 45 -6.91 4.50 -7.74
CA GLU A 45 -7.05 5.94 -7.44
C GLU A 45 -8.21 6.28 -6.47
N PRO A 46 -9.45 5.78 -6.65
CA PRO A 46 -10.54 6.04 -5.71
C PRO A 46 -10.38 5.33 -4.35
N LEU A 47 -9.50 4.33 -4.24
CA LEU A 47 -9.26 3.56 -3.02
C LEU A 47 -8.15 4.16 -2.15
N LEU A 48 -7.25 4.98 -2.72
CA LEU A 48 -6.11 5.59 -2.02
C LEU A 48 -6.47 6.29 -0.70
N PRO A 49 -7.60 7.05 -0.59
CA PRO A 49 -7.95 7.72 0.66
C PRO A 49 -8.25 6.79 1.84
N TYR A 50 -8.48 5.50 1.58
CA TYR A 50 -8.83 4.51 2.58
C TYR A 50 -7.66 3.60 2.98
N ALA A 51 -6.51 3.73 2.31
CA ALA A 51 -5.31 2.94 2.58
C ALA A 51 -4.25 3.78 3.29
N ASP A 52 -3.54 3.15 4.22
CA ASP A 52 -2.41 3.76 4.93
C ASP A 52 -1.11 3.66 4.12
N SER A 53 -0.99 2.61 3.30
CA SER A 53 0.13 2.35 2.40
C SER A 53 -0.28 1.45 1.24
N LEU A 54 0.55 1.41 0.20
CA LEU A 54 0.48 0.46 -0.92
C LEU A 54 1.55 -0.63 -0.77
#